data_AF-A0A345XSR8-F1
#
_entry.id   AF-A0A345XSR8-F1
#
_cell.length_a   1.000
_cell.length_b   1.000
_cell.length_c   1.000
_cell.angle_alpha   90.00
_cell.angle_beta   90.00
_cell.angle_gamma   90.00
#
_symmetry.space_group_name_H-M   'P 1'
#
loop_
_entity.id
_entity.type
_entity.pdbx_description
1 polymer ?
#
loop_
_entity_poly.entity_id
_entity_poly.type
_entity_poly.pdbx_seq_one_letter_code
_entity_poly.pdbx_strand_id
1 'polypeptide(L)' 'MAARLTEGQLARWNARLTATTTNKDRATALWDLARLLAGTDDEAWADLVRLLQRWTQGQQESQHGS' A
#
# COMPACT_ATOMS: atom_id res chain seq x y z
N MET A 1 -11.83 -2.57 -13.18
CA MET A 1 -11.81 -1.10 -13.41
C MET A 1 -11.39 -0.46 -12.09
N ALA A 2 -10.19 0.15 -12.00
CA ALA A 2 -9.65 0.61 -10.72
C ALA A 2 -10.57 1.66 -10.07
N ALA A 3 -10.95 1.45 -8.81
CA ALA A 3 -11.80 2.37 -8.08
C ALA A 3 -11.09 3.73 -7.93
N ARG A 4 -11.69 4.80 -8.46
CA ARG A 4 -11.21 6.16 -8.20
C ARG A 4 -11.80 6.66 -6.89
N LEU A 5 -10.94 7.13 -5.99
CA LEU A 5 -11.36 7.80 -4.77
C LEU A 5 -11.98 9.14 -5.10
N THR A 6 -13.04 9.49 -4.37
CA THR A 6 -13.53 10.87 -4.34
C THR A 6 -12.55 11.76 -3.57
N GLU A 7 -12.61 13.07 -3.77
CA GLU A 7 -11.74 14.02 -3.06
C GLU A 7 -11.84 13.90 -1.53
N GLY A 8 -13.05 13.67 -1.00
CA GLY A 8 -13.26 13.44 0.43
C GLY A 8 -12.63 12.14 0.94
N GLN A 9 -12.62 11.09 0.13
CA GLN A 9 -11.92 9.84 0.46
C GLN A 9 -10.40 10.02 0.42
N LEU A 10 -9.88 10.76 -0.56
CA LEU A 10 -8.47 11.08 -0.67
C LEU A 10 -7.98 11.90 0.54
N ALA A 11 -8.73 12.93 0.93
CA ALA A 11 -8.40 13.75 2.11
C ALA A 11 -8.36 12.91 3.40
N ARG A 12 -9.32 12.00 3.57
CA ARG A 12 -9.36 11.07 4.71
C ARG A 12 -8.15 10.14 4.76
N TRP A 13 -7.74 9.59 3.61
CA TRP A 13 -6.58 8.70 3.53
C TRP A 13 -5.26 9.45 3.75
N ASN A 14 -5.13 10.66 3.23
CA ASN A 14 -3.99 11.52 3.54
C ASN A 14 -3.91 11.84 5.04
N ALA A 15 -5.02 12.20 5.67
CA ALA A 15 -5.04 12.44 7.12
C ALA A 15 -4.63 11.18 7.91
N ARG A 16 -5.11 10.00 7.50
CA ARG A 16 -4.77 8.72 8.12
C ARG A 16 -3.28 8.39 7.97
N LEU A 17 -2.69 8.58 6.79
CA LEU A 17 -1.27 8.32 6.56
C LEU A 17 -0.38 9.29 7.33
N THR A 18 -0.73 10.57 7.37
CA THR A 18 0.00 11.58 8.15
C THR A 18 -0.04 11.30 9.65
N ALA A 19 -1.12 10.70 10.15
CA ALA A 19 -1.24 10.31 11.57
C ALA A 19 -0.39 9.07 11.95
N THR A 20 0.24 8.38 10.99
CA THR A 20 1.07 7.20 11.30
C THR A 20 2.44 7.60 11.82
N THR A 21 2.78 7.14 13.03
CA THR A 21 4.04 7.45 13.71
C THR A 21 5.11 6.38 13.51
N THR A 22 4.71 5.14 13.23
CA THR A 22 5.64 4.04 12.93
C THR A 22 5.53 3.56 11.49
N ASN A 23 6.60 2.96 10.98
CA ASN A 23 6.59 2.32 9.66
C ASN A 23 5.58 1.16 9.59
N LYS A 24 5.33 0.48 10.72
CA LYS A 24 4.33 -0.60 10.81
C LYS A 24 2.91 -0.06 10.64
N ASP A 25 2.59 1.07 11.28
CA ASP A 25 1.27 1.70 11.16
C ASP A 25 1.05 2.26 9.76
N ARG A 26 2.11 2.82 9.16
CA ARG A 26 2.09 3.29 7.77
C ARG A 26 1.86 2.16 6.77
N ALA A 27 2.56 1.03 6.94
CA ALA A 27 2.36 -0.15 6.11
C ALA A 27 0.92 -0.69 6.22
N THR A 28 0.36 -0.71 7.42
CA THR A 28 -1.02 -1.15 7.66
C THR A 28 -2.04 -0.22 7.01
N ALA A 29 -1.84 1.11 7.12
CA ALA A 29 -2.72 2.08 6.47
C ALA A 29 -2.66 1.99 4.93
N LEU A 30 -1.47 1.81 4.36
CA LEU A 30 -1.30 1.61 2.91
C LEU A 30 -1.92 0.30 2.44
N TRP A 31 -1.83 -0.76 3.25
CA TRP A 31 -2.46 -2.05 2.97
C TRP A 31 -4.00 -1.94 2.88
N ASP A 32 -4.61 -1.29 3.86
CA ASP A 32 -6.07 -1.09 3.87
C ASP A 32 -6.54 -0.23 2.69
N LEU A 33 -5.75 0.79 2.33
CA LEU A 33 -6.01 1.63 1.16
C LEU A 33 -5.94 0.81 -0.14
N ALA A 34 -4.88 0.00 -0.28
CA ALA A 34 -4.72 -0.87 -1.44
C ALA A 34 -5.86 -1.88 -1.57
N ARG A 35 -6.32 -2.46 -0.44
CA ARG A 35 -7.47 -3.37 -0.42
C ARG A 35 -8.76 -2.68 -0.84
N LEU A 36 -8.97 -1.44 -0.38
CA LEU A 36 -10.13 -0.64 -0.75
C LEU A 36 -10.13 -0.26 -2.24
N LEU A 37 -8.97 0.08 -2.80
CA LEU A 37 -8.79 0.39 -4.22
C LEU A 37 -8.90 -0.84 -5.13
N ALA A 38 -8.37 -1.97 -4.67
CA ALA A 38 -8.47 -3.25 -5.37
C ALA A 38 -9.91 -3.75 -5.40
N GLY A 39 -10.73 -3.42 -4.38
CA GLY A 39 -12.17 -3.21 -4.46
C GLY A 39 -13.10 -4.36 -4.90
N THR A 40 -12.60 -5.42 -5.55
CA THR A 40 -13.27 -6.66 -6.05
C THR A 40 -12.46 -7.33 -7.18
N ASP A 41 -11.31 -6.77 -7.56
CA ASP A 41 -10.46 -7.26 -8.65
C ASP A 41 -9.26 -8.03 -8.07
N ASP A 42 -9.43 -9.36 -7.94
CA ASP A 42 -8.42 -10.25 -7.38
C ASP A 42 -7.09 -10.23 -8.15
N GLU A 43 -7.13 -9.92 -9.46
CA GLU A 43 -5.91 -9.72 -10.26
C GLU A 43 -5.17 -8.45 -9.86
N ALA A 44 -5.89 -7.33 -9.74
CA ALA A 44 -5.28 -6.07 -9.30
C ALA A 44 -4.67 -6.20 -7.88
N TRP A 45 -5.30 -7.00 -7.02
CA TRP A 45 -4.76 -7.33 -5.71
C TRP A 45 -3.50 -8.20 -5.79
N ALA A 46 -3.52 -9.26 -6.58
CA ALA A 46 -2.38 -10.15 -6.77
C ALA A 46 -1.16 -9.39 -7.32
N ASP A 47 -1.35 -8.48 -8.27
CA ASP A 47 -0.27 -7.67 -8.83
C ASP A 47 0.32 -6.69 -7.81
N LEU A 48 -0.49 -6.11 -6.94
CA LEU A 48 -0.02 -5.25 -5.87
C LEU A 48 0.81 -6.03 -4.83
N VAL A 49 0.38 -7.25 -4.48
CA VAL A 49 1.16 -8.15 -3.60
C VAL A 49 2.50 -8.52 -4.25
N ARG A 50 2.52 -8.87 -5.55
CA ARG A 50 3.76 -9.18 -6.28
C ARG A 50 4.71 -7.99 -6.35
N LEU A 51 4.18 -6.77 -6.48
CA LEU A 51 4.99 -5.56 -6.49
C LEU A 51 5.64 -5.32 -5.12
N LEU A 52 4.86 -5.48 -4.04
CA LEU A 52 5.37 -5.35 -2.67
C LEU A 52 6.42 -6.42 -2.35
N GLN A 53 6.21 -7.68 -2.72
CA GLN A 53 7.17 -8.76 -2.50
C GLN A 53 8.50 -8.49 -3.18
N ARG A 54 8.49 -8.06 -4.46
CA ARG A 54 9.71 -7.72 -5.21
C ARG A 54 10.44 -6.54 -4.57
N TRP A 55 9.70 -5.52 -4.14
CA TRP A 55 10.30 -4.38 -3.44
C TRP A 55 10.95 -4.82 -2.12
N THR A 56 10.28 -5.67 -1.33
CA THR A 56 10.84 -6.20 -0.08
C THR A 56 12.09 -7.06 -0.33
N GLN A 57 12.08 -7.91 -1.35
CA GLN A 57 13.26 -8.70 -1.74
C GLN A 57 14.42 -7.80 -2.14
N GLY A 58 14.19 -6.80 -2.99
CA GLY A 58 15.25 -5.85 -3.38
C GLY A 58 15.80 -5.05 -2.20
N GLN A 59 14.98 -4.74 -1.20
CA GLN A 59 15.44 -4.10 0.05
C GLN A 59 16.28 -5.06 0.92
N GLN A 60 15.93 -6.35 0.97
CA GLN A 60 16.69 -7.34 1.72
C GLN A 60 18.04 -7.64 1.07
N GLU A 61 18.10 -7.70 -0.25
CA GLU A 61 19.34 -7.82 -1.03
C GLU A 61 20.23 -6.57 -0.86
N SER A 62 19.63 -5.38 -0.81
CA SER A 62 20.36 -4.14 -0.56
C SER A 62 20.91 -4.02 0.88
N GLN A 63 20.30 -4.71 1.85
CA GLN A 63 20.77 -4.73 3.25
C GLN A 63 21.80 -5.82 3.54
N HIS A 64 21.90 -6.88 2.72
CA HIS A 64 22.91 -7.94 2.85
C HIS A 64 24.15 -7.73 1.96
N GLY A 65 24.19 -6.66 1.17
CA GLY A 65 25.31 -6.30 0.27
C GLY A 65 26.27 -5.23 0.81
N SER A 66 26.46 -5.13 2.13
CA SER A 66 27.49 -4.26 2.76
C SER A 66 28.47 -5.08 3.58
#